data_AF-A0A0F9LX82-F1
#
_entry.id   AF-A0A0F9LX82-F1
#
_cell.length_a   1.000
_cell.length_b   1.000
_cell.length_c   1.000
_cell.angle_alpha   90.00
_cell.angle_beta   90.00
_cell.angle_gamma   90.00
#
_symmetry.space_group_name_H-M   'P 1'
#
loop_
_entity.id
_entity.type
_entity.pdbx_description
1 polymer ?
#
loop_
_entity_poly.entity_id
_entity_poly.type
_entity_poly.pdbx_seq_one_letter_code
_entity_poly.pdbx_strand_id
1 'polypeptide(L)' 'MLKGVVMKEPLVGQKVVEIRPMTEEEENVEGWETNSGVSMVIVFKDGTILYASRDPEGTGPGTLFGVDKDNQPFAI' A
#
# COMPACT_ATOMS: atom_id res chain seq x y z
N MET A 1 1.28 -36.07 12.24
CA MET A 1 1.26 -35.33 10.95
C MET A 1 0.51 -34.03 11.17
N LEU A 2 1.21 -32.90 11.24
CA LEU A 2 0.56 -31.60 11.17
C LEU A 2 0.01 -31.44 9.75
N LYS A 3 -1.32 -31.31 9.63
CA LYS A 3 -1.96 -30.96 8.36
C LYS A 3 -1.38 -29.62 7.90
N GLY A 4 -0.98 -29.55 6.63
CA GLY A 4 -0.29 -28.41 6.05
C GLY A 4 -1.00 -27.10 6.38
N VAL A 5 -0.24 -26.14 6.90
CA VAL A 5 -0.68 -24.76 7.05
C VAL A 5 -0.93 -24.24 5.64
N VAL A 6 -2.20 -24.05 5.27
CA VAL A 6 -2.53 -23.28 4.08
C VAL A 6 -2.10 -21.85 4.37
N MET A 7 -1.06 -21.37 3.71
CA MET A 7 -0.72 -19.95 3.77
C MET A 7 -1.88 -19.19 3.16
N LYS A 8 -2.53 -18.35 3.95
CA LYS A 8 -3.52 -17.43 3.42
C LYS A 8 -2.76 -16.47 2.51
N GLU A 9 -3.10 -16.44 1.24
CA GLU A 9 -2.58 -15.48 0.27
C GLU A 9 -3.56 -14.29 0.23
N PRO A 10 -3.44 -13.29 1.13
CA PRO A 10 -4.50 -12.32 1.37
C PRO A 10 -4.88 -11.51 0.14
N LEU A 11 -3.96 -11.37 -0.82
CA LEU A 11 -4.12 -10.52 -2.00
C LEU A 11 -4.35 -11.30 -3.31
N VAL A 12 -4.16 -12.63 -3.32
CA VAL A 12 -4.31 -13.41 -4.56
C VAL A 12 -5.78 -13.46 -4.97
N GLY A 13 -6.05 -13.09 -6.23
CA GLY A 13 -7.41 -13.01 -6.77
C GLY A 13 -8.22 -11.79 -6.29
N GLN A 14 -7.64 -10.93 -5.44
CA GLN A 14 -8.30 -9.69 -5.03
C GLN A 14 -8.32 -8.68 -6.17
N LYS A 15 -9.35 -7.83 -6.14
CA LYS A 15 -9.51 -6.73 -7.10
C LYS A 15 -9.18 -5.40 -6.41
N VAL A 16 -8.26 -4.63 -6.99
CA VAL A 16 -8.06 -3.22 -6.61
C VAL A 16 -9.28 -2.41 -7.06
N VAL A 17 -9.84 -1.62 -6.16
CA VAL A 17 -11.02 -0.77 -6.42
C VAL A 17 -10.73 0.72 -6.34
N GLU A 18 -9.64 1.12 -5.67
CA GLU A 18 -9.24 2.52 -5.51
C GLU A 18 -7.73 2.63 -5.26
N ILE A 19 -7.14 3.74 -5.72
CA ILE A 19 -5.80 4.19 -5.33
C ILE A 19 -5.94 5.65 -4.89
N ARG A 20 -5.53 5.97 -3.65
CA ARG A 20 -5.73 7.28 -3.04
C ARG A 20 -4.61 7.64 -2.06
N PRO A 21 -4.44 8.92 -1.67
CA PRO A 21 -3.65 9.28 -0.51
C PRO A 21 -4.08 8.55 0.76
N MET A 22 -3.15 8.34 1.69
CA MET A 22 -3.49 7.99 3.08
C MET A 22 -4.35 9.09 3.71
N THR A 23 -5.25 8.71 4.60
CA THR A 23 -5.97 9.66 5.45
C THR A 23 -5.10 10.06 6.64
N GLU A 24 -5.38 11.21 7.26
CA GLU A 24 -4.71 11.62 8.49
C GLU A 24 -4.84 10.56 9.60
N GLU A 25 -5.98 9.86 9.68
CA GLU A 25 -6.18 8.78 10.65
C GLU A 25 -5.26 7.58 10.38
N GLU A 26 -5.13 7.16 9.12
CA GLU A 26 -4.22 6.07 8.73
C GLU A 26 -2.76 6.44 9.00
N GLU A 27 -2.36 7.68 8.71
CA GLU A 27 -1.00 8.18 9.02
C GLU A 27 -0.73 8.16 10.53
N ASN A 28 -1.70 8.60 11.34
CA ASN A 28 -1.58 8.60 12.80
C ASN A 28 -1.49 7.18 13.39
N VAL A 29 -2.27 6.22 12.86
CA VAL A 29 -2.22 4.81 13.28
C VAL A 29 -0.84 4.21 13.00
N GLU A 30 -0.24 4.56 11.87
CA GLU A 30 1.11 4.12 11.49
C GLU A 30 2.22 4.93 12.15
N GLY A 31 1.88 5.97 12.93
CA GLY A 31 2.83 6.83 13.64
C GLY A 31 3.62 7.76 12.71
N TRP A 32 3.06 8.13 11.56
CA TRP A 32 3.70 9.00 10.59
C TRP A 32 3.40 10.47 10.88
N GLU A 33 4.39 11.33 10.71
CA GLU A 33 4.16 12.77 10.77
C GLU A 33 3.38 13.24 9.54
N THR A 34 2.30 14.00 9.75
CA THR A 34 1.33 14.44 8.72
C THR A 34 1.88 15.41 7.66
N ASN A 35 3.18 15.70 7.67
CA ASN A 35 3.83 16.68 6.77
C ASN A 35 4.96 16.07 5.92
N SER A 36 5.00 14.75 5.77
CA SER A 36 6.16 14.03 5.20
C SER A 36 6.10 13.79 3.69
N GLY A 37 5.04 14.23 3.02
CA GLY A 37 4.71 13.89 1.64
C GLY A 37 3.42 13.09 1.53
N VAL A 38 2.97 12.81 0.30
CA VAL A 38 1.73 12.04 0.05
C VAL A 38 2.08 10.56 -0.10
N SER A 39 1.55 9.71 0.79
CA SER A 39 1.62 8.26 0.62
C SER A 39 0.39 7.72 -0.07
N MET A 40 0.58 6.80 -1.01
CA MET A 40 -0.53 6.19 -1.74
C MET A 40 -0.93 4.85 -1.13
N VAL A 41 -2.23 4.66 -0.99
CA VAL A 41 -2.90 3.43 -0.55
C VAL A 41 -3.57 2.76 -1.73
N ILE A 42 -3.34 1.45 -1.87
CA ILE A 42 -4.09 0.56 -2.75
C ILE A 42 -5.23 -0.07 -1.94
N VAL A 43 -6.48 0.18 -2.31
CA VAL A 43 -7.65 -0.38 -1.65
C VAL A 43 -8.19 -1.55 -2.46
N PHE A 44 -8.34 -2.70 -1.82
CA PHE A 44 -8.92 -3.90 -2.40
C PHE A 44 -10.43 -3.99 -2.13
N LYS A 45 -11.15 -4.73 -2.97
CA LYS A 45 -12.61 -4.87 -2.93
C LYS A 45 -13.13 -5.37 -1.57
N ASP A 46 -12.34 -6.14 -0.83
CA ASP A 46 -12.70 -6.67 0.49
C ASP A 46 -12.38 -5.70 1.65
N GLY A 47 -11.89 -4.51 1.35
CA GLY A 47 -11.51 -3.49 2.34
C GLY A 47 -10.06 -3.61 2.82
N THR A 48 -9.31 -4.62 2.38
CA THR A 48 -7.85 -4.67 2.63
C THR A 48 -7.20 -3.45 2.01
N ILE A 49 -6.23 -2.86 2.71
CA ILE A 49 -5.42 -1.76 2.20
C ILE A 49 -3.93 -2.16 2.16
N LEU A 50 -3.19 -1.59 1.22
CA LEU A 50 -1.74 -1.75 1.10
C LEU A 50 -1.09 -0.38 0.83
N TYR A 51 -0.03 -0.07 1.57
CA TYR A 51 0.78 1.15 1.41
C TYR A 51 2.25 0.77 1.56
N ALA A 52 3.15 1.56 0.96
CA ALA A 52 4.57 1.40 1.17
C ALA A 52 4.92 1.87 2.58
N SER A 53 5.54 1.00 3.38
CA SER A 53 5.99 1.36 4.72
C SER A 53 7.04 2.48 4.63
N ARG A 54 6.93 3.46 5.54
CA ARG A 54 7.93 4.50 5.74
C ARG A 54 9.12 3.93 6.49
N ASP A 55 10.34 4.18 6.02
CA ASP A 55 11.53 3.84 6.80
C ASP A 55 11.65 4.76 8.03
N PRO A 56 12.17 4.26 9.17
CA PRO A 56 12.39 5.09 10.35
C PRO A 56 13.50 6.14 10.15
N GLU A 57 14.20 6.11 9.02
CA GLU A 57 15.28 7.02 8.64
C GLU A 57 14.76 8.35 8.07
N GLY A 58 13.44 8.49 7.92
CA GLY A 58 12.79 9.76 7.64
C GLY A 58 12.77 10.16 6.17
N THR A 59 12.93 9.21 5.25
CA THR A 59 13.03 9.50 3.81
C THR A 59 11.69 9.72 3.11
N GLY A 60 10.59 9.77 3.87
CA GLY A 60 9.25 10.06 3.37
C GLY A 60 8.44 8.79 3.08
N PRO A 61 7.19 8.94 2.60
CA PRO A 61 6.39 7.79 2.21
C PRO A 61 7.03 7.10 1.00
N GLY A 62 7.13 5.77 1.06
CA GLY A 62 7.69 5.01 -0.05
C GLY A 62 6.90 5.26 -1.33
N THR A 63 7.60 5.42 -2.45
CA THR A 63 6.97 5.65 -3.76
C THR A 63 6.52 4.33 -4.38
N LEU A 64 5.33 4.32 -4.98
CA LEU A 64 4.87 3.21 -5.80
C LEU A 64 5.24 3.44 -7.25
N PHE A 65 5.97 2.49 -7.82
CA PHE A 65 6.34 2.50 -9.23
C PHE A 65 5.46 1.54 -10.03
N GLY A 66 5.11 1.95 -11.24
CA GLY A 66 4.35 1.12 -12.14
C GLY A 66 4.67 1.41 -13.60
N VAL A 67 4.10 0.59 -14.47
CA VAL A 67 4.14 0.78 -15.92
C VAL A 67 2.71 0.68 -16.41
N ASP A 68 2.30 1.63 -17.25
CA ASP A 68 0.96 1.62 -17.82
C ASP A 68 0.84 0.67 -19.03
N LYS A 69 -0.36 0.60 -19.61
CA LYS A 69 -0.66 -0.25 -20.77
C LYS A 69 0.15 0.08 -22.03
N ASP A 70 0.74 1.26 -22.10
CA ASP A 70 1.53 1.77 -23.23
C ASP A 70 3.04 1.65 -22.95
N ASN A 71 3.43 0.90 -21.92
CA ASN A 71 4.79 0.76 -21.41
C ASN A 71 5.42 2.06 -20.87
N GLN A 72 4.63 3.04 -20.47
CA GLN A 72 5.16 4.24 -19.83
C GLN A 72 5.33 4.03 -18.33
N PRO A 73 6.52 4.32 -17.77
CA PRO A 73 6.74 4.26 -16.34
C PRO A 73 6.02 5.42 -15.64
N PHE A 74 5.48 5.15 -14.45
CA PHE A 74 4.95 6.18 -13.56
C PHE A 74 5.41 5.93 -12.13
N ALA A 75 5.38 7.02 -11.35
CA ALA A 75 5.61 7.02 -9.92
C ALA A 75 4.46 7.79 -9.27
N ILE A 76 3.86 7.19 -8.24
CA ILE A 76 2.82 7.79 -7.41
C ILE A 76 3.14 7.63 -5.93
#